data_AF-A0A1G1GTT4-F1
#
_entry.id   AF-A0A1G1GTT4-F1
#
_cell.length_a   1.000
_cell.length_b   1.000
_cell.length_c   1.000
_cell.angle_alpha   90.00
_cell.angle_beta   90.00
_cell.angle_gamma   90.00
#
_symmetry.space_group_name_H-M   'P 1'
#
loop_
_entity.id
_entity.type
_entity.pdbx_description
1 polymer ?
#
loop_
_entity_poly.entity_id
_entity_poly.type
_entity_poly.pdbx_seq_one_letter_code
_entity_poly.pdbx_strand_id
1 'polypeptide(L)'
;MKRLLLLTILCLLLSPSLSEGKDLYEDQLNRGIRNSEPYSYVLIKQSKANSTEAKSILREAVRYSPDLPAAYFELSKASFTFSPEGIFNAVDYMLKGIAAYKRNFWWLFTLLGSLFASTILSLISSAIIIILIRLPKDLPLLSHDITEDRNKALLLLILVSAIIGPLFLIGSILILTGLYMKKWGKVFVYFYLLFLLALPWIFNTASMFFNASVSAKLKAIVQVNESKDNKYALSVLKGRDDPVELFSYALALKREGRYAEAIDIYNKLAAQRPTAPLYNNLANCYVAINDIEKAKELYRKSTELQPIPSALYNLSQVSRKTLDFDKGDEYFLYAQRLDQDAVSRFRSIFGRNPNRFVIDESLPISALLEYSQEKTADASIMNLLRVPQAVMPLIALFMMMLFYILNKRLKNRAYRCKKCGTILCSGCEKHIRWGRMCLQCYRSLVKLDELDAKKRIKRVLSVYDYQKRRRDIIKVISLLIPGAGQIYAENVLSGLLFLWPFLFLLFILITNSIFVPETSKFSHIWLKWGSIFLIATVYFVSNIVTRRRLAKGWL
;
A
#
# COMPACT_ATOMS: atom_id res chain seq x y z
N MET A 1 -35.66 10.07 16.96
CA MET A 1 -35.98 9.24 18.15
C MET A 1 -35.37 7.84 18.11
N LYS A 2 -35.58 6.99 17.08
CA LYS A 2 -35.02 5.62 17.04
C LYS A 2 -33.49 5.52 17.16
N ARG A 3 -32.71 6.45 16.58
CA ARG A 3 -31.24 6.50 16.75
C ARG A 3 -30.78 6.93 18.15
N LEU A 4 -31.53 7.82 18.80
CA LEU A 4 -31.22 8.25 20.17
C LEU A 4 -31.55 7.13 21.16
N LEU A 5 -32.65 6.42 20.92
CA LEU A 5 -33.05 5.23 21.68
C LEU A 5 -32.04 4.08 21.52
N LEU A 6 -31.49 3.88 20.31
CA LEU A 6 -30.44 2.89 20.08
C LEU A 6 -29.13 3.27 20.78
N LEU A 7 -28.78 4.56 20.81
CA LEU A 7 -27.59 5.07 21.51
C LEU A 7 -27.75 5.02 23.03
N THR A 8 -28.94 5.28 23.57
CA THR A 8 -29.20 5.13 25.00
C THR A 8 -29.30 3.66 25.41
N ILE A 9 -29.86 2.78 24.58
CA ILE A 9 -29.83 1.32 24.80
C ILE A 9 -28.40 0.79 24.68
N LEU A 10 -27.57 1.29 23.76
CA LEU A 10 -26.15 0.94 23.71
C LEU A 10 -25.40 1.45 24.94
N CYS A 11 -25.70 2.66 25.43
CA CYS A 11 -25.09 3.19 26.66
C CYS A 11 -25.57 2.49 27.93
N LEU A 12 -26.80 1.95 27.94
CA LEU A 12 -27.37 1.17 29.07
C LEU A 12 -26.96 -0.31 29.03
N LEU A 13 -26.62 -0.86 27.85
CA LEU A 13 -26.02 -2.19 27.71
C LEU A 13 -24.49 -2.18 27.86
N LEU A 14 -23.87 -1.01 27.73
CA LEU A 14 -22.43 -0.77 27.95
C LEU A 14 -22.12 -0.07 29.27
N SER A 15 -23.12 0.32 30.06
CA SER A 15 -22.90 0.69 31.46
C SER A 15 -22.66 -0.60 32.23
N PRO A 16 -21.42 -0.86 32.70
CA PRO A 16 -21.21 -1.92 33.66
C PRO A 16 -22.01 -1.54 34.89
N SER A 17 -22.72 -2.52 35.46
CA SER A 17 -23.13 -2.42 36.86
C SER A 17 -21.93 -1.90 37.65
N LEU A 18 -22.09 -0.75 38.30
CA LEU A 18 -21.20 -0.31 39.37
C LEU A 18 -21.37 -1.32 40.52
N SER A 19 -20.77 -2.49 40.35
CA SER A 19 -20.67 -3.53 41.36
C SER A 19 -19.19 -3.84 41.50
N GLU A 20 -18.63 -3.35 42.61
CA GLU A 20 -17.41 -3.82 43.27
C GLU A 20 -16.09 -3.74 42.47
N GLY A 21 -15.32 -2.68 42.72
CA GLY A 21 -13.90 -2.73 43.13
C GLY A 21 -12.88 -3.59 42.35
N LYS A 22 -13.17 -4.08 41.14
CA LYS A 22 -12.22 -4.82 40.30
C LYS A 22 -11.68 -3.92 39.21
N ASP A 23 -10.35 -3.80 39.13
CA ASP A 23 -9.65 -3.08 38.06
C ASP A 23 -10.08 -3.67 36.70
N LEU A 24 -10.80 -2.88 35.89
CA LEU A 24 -11.33 -3.27 34.57
C LEU A 24 -10.23 -3.81 33.66
N TYR A 25 -9.01 -3.30 33.82
CA TYR A 25 -7.83 -3.78 33.12
C TYR A 25 -7.49 -5.23 33.48
N GLU A 26 -7.58 -5.58 34.76
CA GLU A 26 -7.27 -6.94 35.23
C GLU A 26 -8.33 -7.95 34.75
N ASP A 27 -9.61 -7.56 34.73
CA ASP A 27 -10.68 -8.40 34.15
C ASP A 27 -10.46 -8.65 32.65
N GLN A 28 -10.11 -7.59 31.91
CA GLN A 28 -9.75 -7.69 30.49
C GLN A 28 -8.61 -8.72 30.27
N LEU A 29 -7.53 -8.61 31.04
CA LEU A 29 -6.40 -9.55 30.96
C LEU A 29 -6.79 -10.96 31.37
N ASN A 30 -7.64 -11.13 32.39
CA ASN A 30 -8.14 -12.45 32.82
C ASN A 30 -8.97 -13.15 31.74
N ARG A 31 -9.55 -12.41 30.79
CA ARG A 31 -10.23 -12.95 29.61
C ARG A 31 -9.30 -13.22 28.42
N GLY A 32 -7.99 -13.04 28.60
CA GLY A 32 -6.99 -13.16 27.52
C GLY A 32 -7.10 -12.04 26.49
N ILE A 33 -7.74 -10.91 26.84
CA ILE A 33 -7.89 -9.74 25.99
C ILE A 33 -6.78 -8.74 26.34
N ARG A 34 -6.00 -8.33 25.35
CA ARG A 34 -4.93 -7.34 25.51
C ARG A 34 -5.27 -5.99 24.91
N ASN A 35 -6.19 -5.96 23.93
CA ASN A 35 -6.48 -4.76 23.15
C ASN A 35 -7.99 -4.43 23.17
N SER A 36 -8.41 -3.59 24.12
CA SER A 36 -9.75 -2.99 24.12
C SER A 36 -9.80 -1.70 23.28
N GLU A 37 -9.73 -1.86 21.95
CA GLU A 37 -9.69 -0.71 21.03
C GLU A 37 -10.89 0.25 21.19
N PRO A 38 -12.15 -0.20 21.33
CA PRO A 38 -13.29 0.71 21.51
C PRO A 38 -13.13 1.63 22.72
N TYR A 39 -12.63 1.10 23.84
CA TYR A 39 -12.38 1.88 25.05
C TYR A 39 -11.24 2.88 24.84
N SER A 40 -10.13 2.43 24.24
CA SER A 40 -9.00 3.30 23.91
C SER A 40 -9.38 4.44 22.97
N TYR A 41 -10.29 4.22 22.02
CA TYR A 41 -10.80 5.31 21.17
C TYR A 41 -11.65 6.34 21.95
N VAL A 42 -12.40 5.91 22.97
CA VAL A 42 -13.11 6.83 23.87
C VAL A 42 -12.13 7.68 24.65
N LEU A 43 -11.08 7.08 25.22
CA LEU A 43 -10.01 7.80 25.92
C LEU A 43 -9.30 8.79 24.99
N ILE A 44 -8.97 8.39 23.75
CA ILE A 44 -8.39 9.31 22.76
C ILE A 44 -9.34 10.49 22.50
N LYS A 45 -10.65 10.25 22.38
CA LYS A 45 -11.63 11.33 22.20
C LYS A 45 -11.69 12.25 23.43
N GLN A 46 -11.64 11.70 24.63
CA GLN A 46 -11.62 12.46 25.89
C GLN A 46 -10.35 13.33 26.02
N SER A 47 -9.18 12.80 25.63
CA SER A 47 -7.92 13.56 25.64
C SER A 47 -7.95 14.82 24.77
N LYS A 48 -8.78 14.84 23.72
CA LYS A 48 -8.98 16.02 22.87
C LYS A 48 -9.86 17.09 23.51
N ALA A 49 -10.73 16.70 24.45
CA ALA A 49 -11.57 17.61 25.21
C ALA A 49 -10.83 18.19 26.42
N ASN A 50 -9.94 17.42 27.06
CA ASN A 50 -9.18 17.84 28.24
C ASN A 50 -7.68 17.96 27.93
N SER A 51 -7.24 19.16 27.51
CA SER A 51 -5.86 19.39 27.03
C SER A 51 -4.80 19.31 28.14
N THR A 52 -5.15 19.58 29.40
CA THR A 52 -4.21 19.55 30.53
C THR A 52 -3.83 18.12 30.91
N GLU A 53 -4.78 17.19 30.87
CA GLU A 53 -4.58 15.78 31.22
C GLU A 53 -4.41 14.86 30.00
N ALA A 54 -4.37 15.43 28.78
CA ALA A 54 -4.34 14.66 27.54
C ALA A 54 -3.26 13.56 27.52
N LYS A 55 -2.06 13.85 28.04
CA LYS A 55 -0.95 12.88 28.09
C LYS A 55 -1.23 11.69 29.02
N SER A 56 -1.87 11.89 30.18
CA SER A 56 -2.17 10.78 31.09
C SER A 56 -3.26 9.88 30.51
N ILE A 57 -4.32 10.48 29.97
CA ILE A 57 -5.43 9.78 29.32
C ILE A 57 -4.92 8.95 28.11
N LEU A 58 -4.00 9.50 27.32
CA LEU A 58 -3.41 8.78 26.19
C LEU A 58 -2.48 7.65 26.62
N ARG A 59 -1.75 7.80 27.74
CA ARG A 59 -0.97 6.69 28.32
C ARG A 59 -1.88 5.57 28.83
N GLU A 60 -3.03 5.92 29.39
CA GLU A 60 -4.06 4.95 29.77
C GLU A 60 -4.62 4.23 28.54
N ALA A 61 -4.91 4.95 27.45
CA ALA A 61 -5.32 4.32 26.18
C ALA A 61 -4.27 3.32 25.66
N VAL A 62 -2.98 3.65 25.76
CA VAL A 62 -1.89 2.72 25.41
C VAL A 62 -1.85 1.52 26.36
N ARG A 63 -2.12 1.70 27.66
CA ARG A 63 -2.19 0.59 28.63
C ARG A 63 -3.27 -0.42 28.26
N TYR A 64 -4.47 0.05 27.91
CA TYR A 64 -5.61 -0.80 27.53
C TYR A 64 -5.53 -1.35 26.10
N SER A 65 -4.71 -0.76 25.23
CA SER A 65 -4.50 -1.22 23.84
C SER A 65 -3.06 -0.94 23.38
N PRO A 66 -2.08 -1.73 23.84
CA PRO A 66 -0.67 -1.50 23.52
C PRO A 66 -0.35 -1.74 22.04
N ASP A 67 -1.21 -2.45 21.30
CA ASP A 67 -1.03 -2.70 19.87
C ASP A 67 -1.88 -1.77 18.98
N LEU A 68 -2.51 -0.72 19.55
CA LEU A 68 -3.28 0.27 18.80
C LEU A 68 -2.39 1.44 18.34
N PRO A 69 -2.11 1.61 17.04
CA PRO A 69 -1.24 2.69 16.57
C PRO A 69 -1.80 4.09 16.80
N ALA A 70 -3.13 4.25 16.78
CA ALA A 70 -3.79 5.55 16.96
C ALA A 70 -3.40 6.22 18.29
N ALA A 71 -3.32 5.45 19.36
CA ALA A 71 -3.00 5.96 20.69
C ALA A 71 -1.59 6.57 20.70
N TYR A 72 -0.61 5.89 20.09
CA TYR A 72 0.77 6.40 19.97
C TYR A 72 0.89 7.64 19.08
N PHE A 73 0.13 7.72 17.98
CA PHE A 73 0.16 8.91 17.12
C PHE A 73 -0.42 10.14 17.80
N GLU A 74 -1.50 9.99 18.57
CA GLU A 74 -2.05 11.10 19.36
C GLU A 74 -1.13 11.46 20.53
N LEU A 75 -0.46 10.47 21.15
CA LEU A 75 0.53 10.70 22.19
C LEU A 75 1.79 11.42 21.65
N SER A 76 2.23 11.08 20.43
CA SER A 76 3.28 11.78 19.70
C SER A 76 2.91 13.25 19.49
N LYS A 77 1.68 13.52 19.01
CA LYS A 77 1.17 14.88 18.82
C LYS A 77 1.09 15.67 20.13
N ALA A 78 0.59 15.05 21.21
CA ALA A 78 0.48 15.70 22.52
C ALA A 78 1.85 15.94 23.18
N SER A 79 2.86 15.15 22.83
CA SER A 79 4.23 15.28 23.36
C SER A 79 5.10 16.27 22.59
N PHE A 80 4.69 16.65 21.38
CA PHE A 80 5.42 17.59 20.55
C PHE A 80 5.49 18.99 21.20
N THR A 81 6.71 19.42 21.46
CA THR A 81 7.04 20.81 21.83
C THR A 81 8.31 21.19 21.08
N PHE A 82 8.57 22.49 20.90
CA PHE A 82 9.78 22.96 20.20
C PHE A 82 11.09 22.78 21.01
N SER A 83 11.06 22.02 22.11
CA SER A 83 12.26 21.62 22.85
C SER A 83 12.87 20.34 22.26
N PRO A 84 14.20 20.11 22.41
CA PRO A 84 14.82 18.87 21.97
C PRO A 84 14.14 17.62 22.55
N GLU A 85 13.85 17.62 23.85
CA GLU A 85 13.18 16.51 24.53
C GLU A 85 11.77 16.26 23.98
N GLY A 86 11.00 17.32 23.72
CA GLY A 86 9.67 17.23 23.12
C GLY A 86 9.70 16.61 21.73
N ILE A 87 10.68 16.99 20.90
CA ILE A 87 10.88 16.43 19.56
C ILE A 87 11.27 14.95 19.65
N PHE A 88 12.24 14.58 20.50
CA PHE A 88 12.65 13.18 20.67
C PHE A 88 11.51 12.30 21.15
N ASN A 89 10.75 12.74 22.16
CA ASN A 89 9.60 12.00 22.66
C ASN A 89 8.49 11.85 21.60
N ALA A 90 8.22 12.91 20.84
CA ALA A 90 7.24 12.84 19.75
C ALA A 90 7.67 11.85 18.66
N VAL A 91 8.95 11.83 18.29
CA VAL A 91 9.51 10.88 17.31
C VAL A 91 9.49 9.45 17.86
N ASP A 92 9.86 9.23 19.11
CA ASP A 92 9.83 7.90 19.75
C ASP A 92 8.41 7.31 19.75
N TYR A 93 7.40 8.09 20.16
CA TYR A 93 6.01 7.64 20.10
C TYR A 93 5.53 7.42 18.66
N MET A 94 5.99 8.24 17.70
CA MET A 94 5.69 8.02 16.29
C MET A 94 6.22 6.66 15.82
N LEU A 95 7.48 6.34 16.15
CA LEU A 95 8.12 5.07 15.80
C LEU A 95 7.44 3.88 16.49
N LYS A 96 7.03 4.02 17.76
CA LYS A 96 6.22 3.01 18.46
C LYS A 96 4.87 2.76 17.78
N GLY A 97 4.20 3.83 17.33
CA GLY A 97 2.97 3.73 16.55
C GLY A 97 3.16 2.99 15.22
N ILE A 98 4.24 3.27 14.49
CA ILE A 98 4.59 2.54 13.26
C ILE A 98 4.93 1.08 13.57
N ALA A 99 5.68 0.81 14.63
CA ALA A 99 6.05 -0.54 15.04
C ALA A 99 4.84 -1.40 15.41
N ALA A 100 3.78 -0.78 15.96
CA ALA A 100 2.53 -1.46 16.28
C ALA A 100 1.78 -1.99 15.04
N TYR A 101 2.08 -1.55 13.81
CA TYR A 101 1.43 -2.07 12.59
C TYR A 101 1.72 -3.57 12.40
N LYS A 102 2.89 -4.04 12.86
CA LYS A 102 3.26 -5.46 12.81
C LYS A 102 2.41 -6.34 13.76
N ARG A 103 1.60 -5.72 14.62
CA ARG A 103 0.71 -6.39 15.58
C ARG A 103 -0.75 -5.96 15.40
N ASN A 104 -1.04 -5.18 14.35
CA ASN A 104 -2.38 -4.68 14.03
C ASN A 104 -2.63 -4.79 12.52
N PHE A 105 -3.19 -5.93 12.13
CA PHE A 105 -3.61 -6.33 10.81
C PHE A 105 -4.38 -5.23 10.10
N TRP A 106 -5.45 -4.67 10.67
CA TRP A 106 -6.27 -3.69 9.96
C TRP A 106 -5.51 -2.40 9.65
N TRP A 107 -4.63 -1.95 10.55
CA TRP A 107 -3.75 -0.81 10.30
C TRP A 107 -2.72 -1.09 9.21
N LEU A 108 -2.10 -2.27 9.20
CA LEU A 108 -1.19 -2.65 8.12
C LEU A 108 -1.93 -2.83 6.79
N PHE A 109 -3.08 -3.49 6.81
CA PHE A 109 -3.89 -3.83 5.66
C PHE A 109 -4.40 -2.58 4.94
N THR A 110 -4.90 -1.60 5.70
CA THR A 110 -5.36 -0.31 5.16
C THR A 110 -4.21 0.54 4.62
N LEU A 111 -3.02 0.50 5.26
CA LEU A 111 -1.82 1.14 4.71
C LEU A 111 -1.45 0.53 3.36
N LEU A 112 -1.40 -0.80 3.28
CA LEU A 112 -1.08 -1.52 2.04
C LEU A 112 -2.11 -1.21 0.95
N GLY A 113 -3.41 -1.20 1.29
CA GLY A 113 -4.48 -0.83 0.36
C GLY A 113 -4.36 0.59 -0.17
N SER A 114 -4.02 1.54 0.70
CA SER A 114 -3.80 2.95 0.32
C SER A 114 -2.60 3.12 -0.63
N LEU A 115 -1.47 2.46 -0.32
CA LEU A 115 -0.27 2.48 -1.17
C LEU A 115 -0.52 1.80 -2.52
N PHE A 116 -1.21 0.65 -2.51
CA PHE A 116 -1.60 -0.08 -3.71
C PHE A 116 -2.49 0.77 -4.61
N ALA A 117 -3.62 1.27 -4.09
CA ALA A 117 -4.55 2.11 -4.84
C ALA A 117 -3.86 3.36 -5.40
N SER A 118 -3.02 4.02 -4.60
CA SER A 118 -2.24 5.19 -5.04
C SER A 118 -1.29 4.87 -6.18
N THR A 119 -0.63 3.71 -6.14
CA THR A 119 0.29 3.27 -7.21
C THR A 119 -0.46 3.09 -8.53
N ILE A 120 -1.62 2.42 -8.50
CA ILE A 120 -2.43 2.16 -9.70
C ILE A 120 -3.02 3.45 -10.26
N LEU A 121 -3.67 4.26 -9.40
CA LEU A 121 -4.29 5.52 -9.81
C LEU A 121 -3.26 6.51 -10.37
N SER A 122 -2.12 6.66 -9.70
CA SER A 122 -1.05 7.55 -10.16
C SER A 122 -0.44 7.10 -11.49
N LEU A 123 -0.32 5.80 -11.74
CA LEU A 123 0.15 5.28 -13.02
C LEU A 123 -0.83 5.57 -14.16
N ILE A 124 -2.12 5.33 -13.94
CA ILE A 124 -3.19 5.62 -14.90
C ILE A 124 -3.22 7.13 -15.20
N SER A 125 -3.22 7.97 -14.17
CA SER A 125 -3.20 9.44 -14.34
C SER A 125 -1.93 9.93 -15.02
N SER A 126 -0.76 9.33 -14.74
CA SER A 126 0.49 9.66 -15.44
C SER A 126 0.39 9.37 -16.93
N ALA A 127 -0.16 8.21 -17.31
CA ALA A 127 -0.39 7.84 -18.70
C ALA A 127 -1.34 8.82 -19.40
N ILE A 128 -2.45 9.19 -18.75
CA ILE A 128 -3.40 10.18 -19.27
C ILE A 128 -2.72 11.54 -19.48
N ILE A 129 -1.97 12.05 -18.50
CA ILE A 129 -1.28 13.34 -18.62
C ILE A 129 -0.23 13.31 -19.73
N ILE A 130 0.52 12.20 -19.87
CA ILE A 130 1.47 12.02 -20.98
C ILE A 130 0.75 12.08 -22.33
N ILE A 131 -0.38 11.39 -22.47
CA ILE A 131 -1.21 11.44 -23.67
C ILE A 131 -1.68 12.88 -23.94
N LEU A 132 -2.25 13.57 -22.95
CA LEU A 132 -2.77 14.94 -23.11
C LEU A 132 -1.68 15.92 -23.58
N ILE A 133 -0.45 15.77 -23.09
CA ILE A 133 0.68 16.63 -23.49
C ILE A 133 1.21 16.27 -24.90
N ARG A 134 1.22 14.98 -25.24
CA ARG A 134 1.86 14.45 -26.46
C ARG A 134 0.94 14.42 -27.66
N LEU A 135 -0.32 14.06 -27.48
CA LEU A 135 -1.30 13.85 -28.54
C LEU A 135 -1.43 15.08 -29.46
N PRO A 136 -1.53 16.33 -28.98
CA PRO A 136 -1.60 17.51 -29.87
C PRO A 136 -0.35 17.69 -30.74
N LYS A 137 0.80 17.15 -30.33
CA LYS A 137 2.07 17.27 -31.06
C LYS A 137 2.26 16.14 -32.06
N ASP A 138 1.83 14.95 -31.69
CA ASP A 138 2.03 13.71 -32.44
C ASP A 138 0.90 13.46 -33.46
N LEU A 139 -0.32 13.91 -33.18
CA LEU A 139 -1.46 13.76 -34.09
C LEU A 139 -1.23 14.40 -35.47
N PRO A 140 -0.67 15.63 -35.59
CA PRO A 140 -0.33 16.19 -36.89
C PRO A 140 0.76 15.42 -37.64
N LEU A 141 1.66 14.71 -36.92
CA LEU A 141 2.67 13.85 -37.55
C LEU A 141 2.02 12.62 -38.16
N LEU A 142 1.11 11.99 -37.41
CA LEU A 142 0.33 10.85 -37.88
C LEU A 142 -0.56 11.23 -39.07
N SER A 143 -1.25 12.37 -38.99
CA SER A 143 -2.08 12.87 -40.08
C SER A 143 -1.26 13.10 -41.35
N HIS A 144 -0.08 13.72 -41.24
CA HIS A 144 0.82 13.92 -42.37
C HIS A 144 1.32 12.60 -42.97
N ASP A 145 1.65 11.62 -42.13
CA ASP A 145 2.05 10.29 -42.57
C ASP A 145 0.91 9.57 -43.32
N ILE A 146 -0.35 9.71 -42.88
CA ILE A 146 -1.54 9.15 -43.55
C ILE A 146 -1.82 9.83 -44.89
N THR A 147 -1.63 11.15 -44.99
CA THR A 147 -1.81 11.87 -46.26
C THR A 147 -0.81 11.45 -47.32
N GLU A 148 0.42 11.11 -46.91
CA GLU A 148 1.48 10.67 -47.81
C GLU A 148 1.32 9.20 -48.21
N ASP A 149 0.91 8.33 -47.28
CA ASP A 149 0.69 6.90 -47.52
C ASP A 149 -0.64 6.47 -46.89
N ARG A 150 -1.67 6.30 -47.73
CA ARG A 150 -3.02 5.92 -47.30
C ARG A 150 -3.05 4.59 -46.53
N ASN A 151 -2.09 3.68 -46.76
CA ASN A 151 -2.05 2.41 -46.03
C ASN A 151 -1.76 2.60 -44.53
N LYS A 152 -1.12 3.71 -44.14
CA LYS A 152 -0.91 4.04 -42.72
C LYS A 152 -2.20 4.36 -41.98
N ALA A 153 -3.32 4.58 -42.66
CA ALA A 153 -4.64 4.69 -42.02
C ALA A 153 -5.03 3.41 -41.26
N LEU A 154 -4.52 2.25 -41.68
CA LEU A 154 -4.73 0.97 -40.98
C LEU A 154 -4.19 0.98 -39.53
N LEU A 155 -3.26 1.88 -39.18
CA LEU A 155 -2.81 2.04 -37.80
C LEU A 155 -3.94 2.44 -36.85
N LEU A 156 -5.00 3.09 -37.35
CA LEU A 156 -6.15 3.47 -36.53
C LEU A 156 -6.96 2.25 -36.04
N LEU A 157 -6.83 1.08 -36.69
CA LEU A 157 -7.45 -0.17 -36.23
C LEU A 157 -6.99 -0.58 -34.82
N ILE A 158 -5.83 -0.10 -34.37
CA ILE A 158 -5.32 -0.34 -33.02
C ILE A 158 -6.29 0.21 -31.95
N LEU A 159 -7.09 1.23 -32.29
CA LEU A 159 -8.10 1.80 -31.40
C LEU A 159 -9.29 0.87 -31.14
N VAL A 160 -9.47 -0.21 -31.93
CA VAL A 160 -10.55 -1.20 -31.72
C VAL A 160 -10.44 -1.86 -30.34
N SER A 161 -9.24 -1.96 -29.77
CA SER A 161 -9.06 -2.46 -28.39
C SER A 161 -9.78 -1.63 -27.32
N ALA A 162 -10.23 -0.41 -27.65
CA ALA A 162 -11.05 0.41 -26.77
C ALA A 162 -12.38 -0.25 -26.38
N ILE A 163 -12.88 -1.18 -27.21
CA ILE A 163 -14.09 -1.97 -26.92
C ILE A 163 -13.91 -2.81 -25.65
N ILE A 164 -12.68 -3.23 -25.35
CA ILE A 164 -12.35 -4.04 -24.17
C ILE A 164 -12.47 -3.21 -22.90
N GLY A 165 -11.99 -1.97 -22.92
CA GLY A 165 -12.08 -1.05 -21.80
C GLY A 165 -11.16 0.18 -21.91
N PRO A 166 -11.33 1.15 -20.98
CA PRO A 166 -10.61 2.42 -21.02
C PRO A 166 -9.09 2.27 -20.85
N LEU A 167 -8.60 1.26 -20.12
CA LEU A 167 -7.17 1.01 -19.96
C LEU A 167 -6.51 0.55 -21.27
N PHE A 168 -7.21 -0.26 -22.05
CA PHE A 168 -6.73 -0.69 -23.37
C PHE A 168 -6.78 0.45 -24.40
N LEU A 169 -7.76 1.37 -24.29
CA LEU A 169 -7.78 2.60 -25.08
C LEU A 169 -6.54 3.47 -24.80
N ILE A 170 -6.18 3.67 -23.53
CA ILE A 170 -4.96 4.40 -23.14
C ILE A 170 -3.73 3.70 -23.76
N GLY A 171 -3.66 2.36 -23.67
CA GLY A 171 -2.60 1.58 -24.28
C GLY A 171 -2.48 1.79 -25.79
N SER A 172 -3.61 1.80 -26.51
CA SER A 172 -3.62 2.02 -27.96
C SER A 172 -3.20 3.42 -28.36
N ILE A 173 -3.62 4.44 -27.63
CA ILE A 173 -3.17 5.82 -27.87
C ILE A 173 -1.67 5.95 -27.58
N LEU A 174 -1.16 5.27 -26.54
CA LEU A 174 0.28 5.22 -26.25
C LEU A 174 1.08 4.49 -27.32
N ILE A 175 0.54 3.43 -27.94
CA ILE A 175 1.17 2.77 -29.09
C ILE A 175 1.29 3.76 -30.26
N LEU A 176 0.21 4.44 -30.62
CA LEU A 176 0.18 5.39 -31.74
C LEU A 176 1.14 6.56 -31.52
N THR A 177 1.08 7.21 -30.35
CA THR A 177 1.98 8.32 -30.01
C THR A 177 3.43 7.84 -29.80
N GLY A 178 3.61 6.63 -29.29
CA GLY A 178 4.88 5.96 -29.06
C GLY A 178 5.71 5.76 -30.33
N LEU A 179 5.07 5.62 -31.49
CA LEU A 179 5.76 5.57 -32.79
C LEU A 179 6.54 6.86 -33.07
N TYR A 180 6.13 8.02 -32.53
CA TYR A 180 6.80 9.30 -32.73
C TYR A 180 7.72 9.69 -31.57
N MET A 181 7.81 8.87 -30.51
CA MET A 181 8.68 9.12 -29.36
C MET A 181 10.15 8.76 -29.63
N LYS A 182 11.05 9.40 -28.88
CA LYS A 182 12.48 9.02 -28.81
C LYS A 182 12.66 7.65 -28.14
N LYS A 183 13.85 7.04 -28.28
CA LYS A 183 14.21 5.72 -27.72
C LYS A 183 13.73 5.54 -26.27
N TRP A 184 14.05 6.48 -25.39
CA TRP A 184 13.67 6.44 -23.97
C TRP A 184 12.17 6.67 -23.70
N GLY A 185 11.44 7.35 -24.59
CA GLY A 185 9.99 7.49 -24.46
C GLY A 185 9.25 6.19 -24.79
N LYS A 186 9.79 5.37 -25.69
CA LYS A 186 9.22 4.06 -26.03
C LYS A 186 9.25 3.08 -24.86
N VAL A 187 10.22 3.20 -23.95
CA VAL A 187 10.30 2.41 -22.72
C VAL A 187 9.03 2.57 -21.88
N PHE A 188 8.48 3.78 -21.81
CA PHE A 188 7.23 4.02 -21.08
C PHE A 188 6.03 3.29 -21.70
N VAL A 189 5.97 3.20 -23.03
CA VAL A 189 4.91 2.44 -23.73
C VAL A 189 4.99 0.97 -23.34
N TYR A 190 6.19 0.36 -23.38
CA TYR A 190 6.38 -1.01 -22.93
C TYR A 190 6.04 -1.21 -21.46
N PHE A 191 6.42 -0.27 -20.58
CA PHE A 191 6.07 -0.30 -19.17
C PHE A 191 4.55 -0.27 -18.95
N TYR A 192 3.81 0.55 -19.70
CA TYR A 192 2.35 0.58 -19.63
C TYR A 192 1.72 -0.71 -20.16
N LEU A 193 2.25 -1.30 -21.23
CA LEU A 193 1.77 -2.58 -21.75
C LEU A 193 2.05 -3.75 -20.78
N LEU A 194 3.18 -3.70 -20.06
CA LEU A 194 3.47 -4.63 -18.96
C LEU A 194 2.49 -4.44 -17.79
N PHE A 195 2.09 -3.21 -17.50
CA PHE A 195 1.01 -2.94 -16.54
C PHE A 195 -0.32 -3.57 -16.99
N LEU A 196 -0.67 -3.49 -18.27
CA LEU A 196 -1.87 -4.17 -18.80
C LEU A 196 -1.79 -5.70 -18.65
N LEU A 197 -0.59 -6.27 -18.79
CA LEU A 197 -0.35 -7.70 -18.57
C LEU A 197 -0.64 -8.12 -17.12
N ALA A 198 -0.33 -7.25 -16.15
CA ALA A 198 -0.50 -7.50 -14.72
C ALA A 198 -1.95 -7.26 -14.22
N LEU A 199 -2.88 -6.85 -15.09
CA LEU A 199 -4.24 -6.49 -14.68
C LEU A 199 -5.00 -7.59 -13.92
N PRO A 200 -4.95 -8.88 -14.28
CA PRO A 200 -5.65 -9.91 -13.51
C PRO A 200 -5.19 -9.96 -12.05
N TRP A 201 -3.88 -9.86 -11.82
CA TRP A 201 -3.31 -9.81 -10.47
C TRP A 201 -3.74 -8.54 -9.73
N ILE A 202 -3.67 -7.38 -10.38
CA ILE A 202 -4.12 -6.09 -9.83
C ILE A 202 -5.60 -6.16 -9.43
N PHE A 203 -6.45 -6.75 -10.26
CA PHE A 203 -7.88 -6.87 -9.97
C PHE A 203 -8.16 -7.82 -8.82
N ASN A 204 -7.48 -8.96 -8.76
CA ASN A 204 -7.59 -9.88 -7.63
C ASN A 204 -7.19 -9.18 -6.31
N THR A 205 -6.02 -8.53 -6.31
CA THR A 205 -5.54 -7.76 -5.15
C THR A 205 -6.50 -6.63 -4.77
N ALA A 206 -7.07 -5.91 -5.75
CA ALA A 206 -8.08 -4.89 -5.48
C ALA A 206 -9.33 -5.50 -4.83
N SER A 207 -9.83 -6.63 -5.36
CA SER A 207 -11.00 -7.34 -4.83
C SER A 207 -10.80 -7.75 -3.37
N MET A 208 -9.63 -8.32 -3.05
CA MET A 208 -9.22 -8.66 -1.70
C MET A 208 -9.34 -7.46 -0.74
N PHE A 209 -8.85 -6.27 -1.11
CA PHE A 209 -8.95 -5.09 -0.24
C PHE A 209 -10.40 -4.65 0.03
N PHE A 210 -11.30 -4.80 -0.93
CA PHE A 210 -12.72 -4.45 -0.78
C PHE A 210 -13.53 -5.52 -0.03
N ASN A 211 -13.24 -6.79 -0.26
CA ASN A 211 -13.99 -7.91 0.32
C ASN A 211 -13.51 -8.26 1.74
N ALA A 212 -12.24 -8.04 2.06
CA ALA A 212 -11.69 -8.30 3.39
C ALA A 212 -12.46 -7.58 4.49
N SER A 213 -12.78 -6.29 4.31
CA SER A 213 -13.55 -5.51 5.29
C SER A 213 -15.00 -5.97 5.46
N VAL A 214 -15.55 -6.78 4.55
CA VAL A 214 -16.92 -7.30 4.68
C VAL A 214 -16.94 -8.72 5.26
N SER A 215 -15.82 -9.44 5.18
CA SER A 215 -15.71 -10.83 5.65
C SER A 215 -15.84 -10.94 7.18
N ALA A 216 -16.99 -11.41 7.65
CA ALA A 216 -17.23 -11.73 9.06
C ALA A 216 -16.21 -12.73 9.63
N LYS A 217 -15.78 -13.70 8.81
CA LYS A 217 -14.81 -14.73 9.19
C LYS A 217 -13.43 -14.13 9.45
N LEU A 218 -12.95 -13.32 8.50
CA LEU A 218 -11.65 -12.65 8.65
C LEU A 218 -11.66 -11.73 9.88
N LYS A 219 -12.75 -11.00 10.11
CA LYS A 219 -12.90 -10.18 11.32
C LYS A 219 -12.80 -10.99 12.60
N ALA A 220 -13.48 -12.13 12.68
CA ALA A 220 -13.43 -13.03 13.82
C ALA A 220 -12.00 -13.56 14.07
N ILE A 221 -11.34 -14.03 13.02
CA ILE A 221 -9.96 -14.52 13.09
C ILE A 221 -9.01 -13.41 13.59
N VAL A 222 -9.09 -12.21 13.00
CA VAL A 222 -8.22 -11.08 13.38
C VAL A 222 -8.47 -10.67 14.83
N GLN A 223 -9.72 -10.57 15.27
CA GLN A 223 -10.05 -10.17 16.65
C GLN A 223 -9.46 -11.11 17.70
N VAL A 224 -9.48 -12.43 17.47
CA VAL A 224 -8.90 -13.39 18.43
C VAL A 224 -7.39 -13.29 18.44
N ASN A 225 -6.75 -13.28 17.27
CA ASN A 225 -5.29 -13.30 17.16
C ASN A 225 -4.65 -12.00 17.64
N GLU A 226 -5.35 -10.87 17.53
CA GLU A 226 -4.93 -9.59 18.13
C GLU A 226 -5.39 -9.41 19.58
N SER A 227 -6.01 -10.44 20.17
CA SER A 227 -6.48 -10.46 21.55
C SER A 227 -7.43 -9.29 21.85
N LYS A 228 -8.38 -9.05 20.95
CA LYS A 228 -9.42 -8.00 21.02
C LYS A 228 -10.75 -8.53 21.55
N ASP A 229 -11.18 -9.67 21.02
CA ASP A 229 -12.40 -10.34 21.44
C ASP A 229 -12.35 -11.83 21.09
N ASN A 230 -13.01 -12.66 21.91
CA ASN A 230 -13.16 -14.09 21.67
C ASN A 230 -14.60 -14.45 21.31
N LYS A 231 -15.59 -13.71 21.83
CA LYS A 231 -17.02 -14.10 21.78
C LYS A 231 -17.58 -14.06 20.36
N TYR A 232 -17.19 -13.06 19.57
CA TYR A 232 -17.58 -12.95 18.18
C TYR A 232 -17.07 -14.14 17.35
N ALA A 233 -15.83 -14.58 17.60
CA ALA A 233 -15.27 -15.74 16.91
C ALA A 233 -15.97 -17.04 17.29
N LEU A 234 -16.41 -17.20 18.55
CA LEU A 234 -17.14 -18.39 18.97
C LEU A 234 -18.48 -18.57 18.26
N SER A 235 -19.12 -17.50 17.81
CA SER A 235 -20.38 -17.58 17.04
C SER A 235 -20.15 -17.77 15.54
N VAL A 236 -19.14 -17.11 14.97
CA VAL A 236 -18.90 -17.10 13.51
C VAL A 236 -18.12 -18.34 13.03
N LEU A 237 -17.16 -18.81 13.83
CA LEU A 237 -16.23 -19.89 13.44
C LEU A 237 -16.66 -21.29 13.90
N LYS A 238 -17.84 -21.42 14.52
CA LYS A 238 -18.37 -22.72 14.95
C LYS A 238 -18.68 -23.61 13.75
N GLY A 239 -18.25 -24.87 13.79
CA GLY A 239 -18.53 -25.87 12.75
C GLY A 239 -17.78 -25.65 11.43
N ARG A 240 -16.60 -25.04 11.49
CA ARG A 240 -15.73 -24.78 10.34
C ARG A 240 -14.54 -25.74 10.36
N ASP A 241 -14.00 -26.03 9.17
CA ASP A 241 -12.92 -27.01 9.00
C ASP A 241 -11.60 -26.43 8.46
N ASP A 242 -11.57 -25.13 8.12
CA ASP A 242 -10.36 -24.47 7.65
C ASP A 242 -9.33 -24.36 8.80
N PRO A 243 -8.05 -24.73 8.61
CA PRO A 243 -7.05 -24.73 9.70
C PRO A 243 -6.86 -23.38 10.40
N VAL A 244 -6.95 -22.26 9.66
CA VAL A 244 -6.81 -20.90 10.21
C VAL A 244 -8.02 -20.55 11.07
N GLU A 245 -9.22 -20.90 10.58
CA GLU A 245 -10.48 -20.72 11.31
C GLU A 245 -10.48 -21.59 12.59
N LEU A 246 -10.11 -22.86 12.48
CA LEU A 246 -10.02 -23.81 13.60
C LEU A 246 -9.01 -23.38 14.67
N PHE A 247 -7.81 -22.93 14.27
CA PHE A 247 -6.81 -22.46 15.22
C PHE A 247 -7.33 -21.28 16.05
N SER A 248 -7.96 -20.33 15.37
CA SER A 248 -8.52 -19.12 16.01
C SER A 248 -9.74 -19.44 16.87
N TYR A 249 -10.58 -20.38 16.44
CA TYR A 249 -11.70 -20.87 17.22
C TYR A 249 -11.24 -21.60 18.50
N ALA A 250 -10.23 -22.48 18.41
CA ALA A 250 -9.64 -23.15 19.56
C ALA A 250 -8.98 -22.17 20.56
N LEU A 251 -8.30 -21.13 20.05
CA LEU A 251 -7.73 -20.08 20.89
C LEU A 251 -8.82 -19.30 21.64
N ALA A 252 -9.93 -18.97 20.96
CA ALA A 252 -11.07 -18.34 21.60
C ALA A 252 -11.73 -19.24 22.65
N LEU A 253 -11.88 -20.54 22.37
CA LEU A 253 -12.42 -21.54 23.32
C LEU A 253 -11.56 -21.64 24.57
N LYS A 254 -10.23 -21.74 24.41
CA LYS A 254 -9.28 -21.77 25.53
C LYS A 254 -9.44 -20.52 26.40
N ARG A 255 -9.47 -19.33 25.79
CA ARG A 255 -9.56 -18.08 26.55
C ARG A 255 -10.87 -17.90 27.30
N GLU A 256 -11.96 -18.45 26.77
CA GLU A 256 -13.27 -18.46 27.42
C GLU A 256 -13.49 -19.70 28.32
N GLY A 257 -12.43 -20.47 28.62
CA GLY A 257 -12.45 -21.56 29.60
C GLY A 257 -12.99 -22.90 29.11
N ARG A 258 -13.29 -23.03 27.81
CA ARG A 258 -13.82 -24.25 27.18
C ARG A 258 -12.68 -25.18 26.75
N TYR A 259 -11.87 -25.61 27.72
CA TYR A 259 -10.60 -26.29 27.47
C TYR A 259 -10.72 -27.64 26.77
N ALA A 260 -11.72 -28.47 27.12
CA ALA A 260 -11.90 -29.77 26.48
C ALA A 260 -12.15 -29.65 24.98
N GLU A 261 -13.04 -28.73 24.57
CA GLU A 261 -13.32 -28.47 23.16
C GLU A 261 -12.10 -27.90 22.42
N ALA A 262 -11.33 -27.03 23.09
CA ALA A 262 -10.08 -26.51 22.53
C ALA A 262 -9.04 -27.61 22.32
N ILE A 263 -8.89 -28.54 23.27
CA ILE A 263 -8.00 -29.70 23.19
C ILE A 263 -8.37 -30.58 21.99
N ASP A 264 -9.65 -30.88 21.79
CA ASP A 264 -10.12 -31.69 20.67
C ASP A 264 -9.73 -31.08 19.31
N ILE A 265 -9.94 -29.76 19.16
CA ILE A 265 -9.59 -29.05 17.92
C ILE A 265 -8.07 -29.00 17.74
N TYR A 266 -7.31 -28.69 18.78
CA TYR A 266 -5.86 -28.64 18.70
C TYR A 266 -5.24 -30.00 18.39
N ASN A 267 -5.79 -31.10 18.93
CA ASN A 267 -5.38 -32.46 18.57
C ASN A 267 -5.65 -32.75 17.09
N LYS A 268 -6.83 -32.38 16.56
CA LYS A 268 -7.15 -32.51 15.13
C LYS A 268 -6.18 -31.74 14.26
N LEU A 269 -5.87 -30.48 14.61
CA LEU A 269 -4.89 -29.66 13.88
C LEU A 269 -3.49 -30.28 13.95
N ALA A 270 -3.10 -30.81 15.11
CA ALA A 270 -1.76 -31.34 15.33
C ALA A 270 -1.52 -32.65 14.57
N ALA A 271 -2.58 -33.44 14.37
CA ALA A 271 -2.54 -34.63 13.54
C ALA A 271 -2.35 -34.30 12.05
N GLN A 272 -2.81 -33.13 11.59
CA GLN A 272 -2.67 -32.71 10.19
C GLN A 272 -1.35 -31.97 9.94
N ARG A 273 -1.06 -30.95 10.75
CA ARG A 273 0.13 -30.10 10.60
C ARG A 273 0.64 -29.68 11.98
N PRO A 274 1.55 -30.46 12.58
CA PRO A 274 2.13 -30.10 13.87
C PRO A 274 3.00 -28.85 13.73
N THR A 275 2.84 -27.90 14.65
CA THR A 275 3.65 -26.67 14.72
C THR A 275 3.95 -26.32 16.17
N ALA A 276 5.05 -25.62 16.42
CA ALA A 276 5.41 -25.20 17.77
C ALA A 276 4.31 -24.34 18.45
N PRO A 277 3.71 -23.33 17.79
CA PRO A 277 2.59 -22.58 18.36
C PRO A 277 1.38 -23.43 18.76
N LEU A 278 1.07 -24.44 17.95
CA LEU A 278 -0.04 -25.34 18.20
C LEU A 278 0.18 -26.19 19.45
N TYR A 279 1.36 -26.81 19.59
CA TYR A 279 1.69 -27.59 20.78
C TYR A 279 1.79 -26.72 22.04
N ASN A 280 2.26 -25.47 21.92
CA ASN A 280 2.23 -24.52 23.03
C ASN A 280 0.80 -24.25 23.52
N ASN A 281 -0.12 -23.95 22.61
CA ASN A 281 -1.50 -23.65 22.99
C ASN A 281 -2.27 -24.89 23.48
N LEU A 282 -1.98 -26.07 22.91
CA LEU A 282 -2.51 -27.33 23.43
C LEU A 282 -2.00 -27.58 24.87
N ALA A 283 -0.71 -27.40 25.12
CA ALA A 283 -0.13 -27.48 26.46
C ALA A 283 -0.77 -26.48 27.43
N ASN A 284 -1.03 -25.24 27.01
CA ASN A 284 -1.73 -24.24 27.81
C ASN A 284 -3.12 -24.74 28.28
N CYS A 285 -3.84 -25.49 27.43
CA CYS A 285 -5.12 -26.08 27.81
C CYS A 285 -4.93 -27.16 28.90
N TYR A 286 -3.91 -28.00 28.78
CA TYR A 286 -3.56 -29.01 29.80
C TYR A 286 -3.13 -28.38 31.13
N VAL A 287 -2.40 -27.25 31.11
CA VAL A 287 -2.11 -26.46 32.32
C VAL A 287 -3.40 -26.00 33.01
N ALA A 288 -4.38 -25.55 32.22
CA ALA A 288 -5.64 -25.01 32.75
C ALA A 288 -6.54 -26.08 33.39
N ILE A 289 -6.47 -27.33 32.92
CA ILE A 289 -7.14 -28.49 33.55
C ILE A 289 -6.25 -29.20 34.58
N ASN A 290 -5.09 -28.62 34.91
CA ASN A 290 -4.14 -29.09 35.92
C ASN A 290 -3.45 -30.44 35.61
N ASP A 291 -3.42 -30.87 34.34
CA ASP A 291 -2.60 -31.98 33.88
C ASP A 291 -1.20 -31.47 33.47
N ILE A 292 -0.38 -31.25 34.49
CA ILE A 292 0.90 -30.58 34.36
C ILE A 292 1.94 -31.42 33.61
N GLU A 293 1.91 -32.74 33.78
CA GLU A 293 2.88 -33.62 33.12
C GLU A 293 2.63 -33.68 31.60
N LYS A 294 1.34 -33.76 31.19
CA LYS A 294 1.01 -33.65 29.77
C LYS A 294 1.37 -32.29 29.19
N ALA A 295 1.16 -31.21 29.94
CA ALA A 295 1.56 -29.88 29.51
C ALA A 295 3.08 -29.78 29.29
N LYS A 296 3.91 -30.29 30.22
CA LYS A 296 5.38 -30.32 30.06
C LYS A 296 5.81 -31.13 28.84
N GLU A 297 5.21 -32.30 28.59
CA GLU A 297 5.47 -33.11 27.40
C GLU A 297 5.21 -32.29 26.12
N LEU A 298 4.06 -31.63 26.05
CA LEU A 298 3.66 -30.87 24.86
C LEU A 298 4.47 -29.59 24.66
N TYR A 299 4.85 -28.88 25.73
CA TYR A 299 5.78 -27.76 25.59
C TYR A 299 7.16 -28.22 25.11
N ARG A 300 7.66 -29.37 25.59
CA ARG A 300 8.92 -29.95 25.08
C ARG A 300 8.82 -30.25 23.59
N LYS A 301 7.73 -30.89 23.14
CA LYS A 301 7.45 -31.07 21.70
C LYS A 301 7.40 -29.75 20.92
N SER A 302 6.80 -28.70 21.49
CA SER A 302 6.82 -27.36 20.90
C SER A 302 8.26 -26.87 20.71
N THR A 303 9.10 -26.94 21.75
CA THR A 303 10.49 -26.49 21.70
C THR A 303 11.40 -27.36 20.83
N GLU A 304 11.11 -28.66 20.68
CA GLU A 304 11.81 -29.59 19.80
C GLU A 304 11.53 -29.27 18.32
N LEU A 305 10.29 -28.90 17.98
CA LEU A 305 9.96 -28.43 16.63
C LEU A 305 10.63 -27.09 16.33
N GLN A 306 10.50 -26.14 17.26
CA GLN A 306 11.13 -24.85 17.18
C GLN A 306 11.15 -24.20 18.57
N PRO A 307 12.33 -23.80 19.07
CA PRO A 307 12.39 -22.97 20.28
C PRO A 307 11.65 -21.65 20.06
N ILE A 308 10.57 -21.44 20.83
CA ILE A 308 9.81 -20.19 20.83
C ILE A 308 9.77 -19.59 22.26
N PRO A 309 9.80 -18.25 22.42
CA PRO A 309 9.92 -17.62 23.73
C PRO A 309 8.76 -17.96 24.68
N SER A 310 7.54 -18.07 24.15
CA SER A 310 6.33 -18.41 24.93
C SER A 310 6.40 -19.82 25.52
N ALA A 311 6.75 -20.84 24.73
CA ALA A 311 6.83 -22.21 25.20
C ALA A 311 7.91 -22.39 26.29
N LEU A 312 9.08 -21.77 26.11
CA LEU A 312 10.14 -21.76 27.12
C LEU A 312 9.71 -21.00 28.39
N TYR A 313 9.09 -19.84 28.24
CA TYR A 313 8.56 -19.09 29.38
C TYR A 313 7.50 -19.90 30.13
N ASN A 314 6.59 -20.56 29.42
CA ASN A 314 5.53 -21.40 29.99
C ASN A 314 6.10 -22.63 30.70
N LEU A 315 7.10 -23.30 30.12
CA LEU A 315 7.86 -24.36 30.80
C LEU A 315 8.48 -23.87 32.09
N SER A 316 9.05 -22.66 32.09
CA SER A 316 9.58 -22.01 33.29
C SER A 316 8.49 -21.84 34.36
N GLN A 317 7.32 -21.30 34.00
CA GLN A 317 6.22 -21.08 34.93
C GLN A 317 5.70 -22.39 35.53
N VAL A 318 5.54 -23.40 34.68
CA VAL A 318 5.07 -24.71 35.08
C VAL A 318 6.08 -25.44 35.96
N SER A 319 7.37 -25.38 35.63
CA SER A 319 8.44 -26.02 36.42
C SER A 319 8.54 -25.40 37.81
N ARG A 320 8.47 -24.06 37.90
CA ARG A 320 8.40 -23.34 39.18
C ARG A 320 7.14 -23.69 39.99
N LYS A 321 5.98 -23.86 39.33
CA LYS A 321 4.74 -24.32 39.99
C LYS A 321 4.89 -25.73 40.58
N THR A 322 5.70 -26.59 39.95
CA THR A 322 6.02 -27.94 40.47
C THR A 322 7.28 -27.99 41.35
N LEU A 323 7.79 -26.83 41.79
CA LEU A 323 8.99 -26.71 42.64
C LEU A 323 10.30 -27.21 42.01
N ASP A 324 10.34 -27.34 40.68
CA ASP A 324 11.55 -27.61 39.92
C ASP A 324 12.17 -26.26 39.50
N PHE A 325 12.83 -25.63 40.46
CA PHE A 325 13.39 -24.27 40.29
C PHE A 325 14.58 -24.26 39.34
N ASP A 326 15.41 -25.31 39.33
CA ASP A 326 16.58 -25.42 38.46
C ASP A 326 16.17 -25.41 36.99
N LYS A 327 15.20 -26.27 36.61
CA LYS A 327 14.64 -26.24 35.25
C LYS A 327 13.87 -24.97 34.97
N GLY A 328 13.16 -24.45 35.98
CA GLY A 328 12.47 -23.16 35.91
C GLY A 328 13.40 -22.04 35.44
N ASP A 329 14.57 -21.90 36.07
CA ASP A 329 15.54 -20.86 35.76
C ASP A 329 16.23 -21.11 34.42
N GLU A 330 16.55 -22.37 34.10
CA GLU A 330 17.12 -22.76 32.80
C GLU A 330 16.20 -22.30 31.64
N TYR A 331 14.91 -22.66 31.68
CA TYR A 331 13.96 -22.29 30.64
C TYR A 331 13.69 -20.79 30.59
N PHE A 332 13.62 -20.11 31.74
CA PHE A 332 13.41 -18.67 31.79
C PHE A 332 14.57 -17.90 31.14
N LEU A 333 15.81 -18.25 31.49
CA LEU A 333 17.01 -17.64 30.90
C LEU A 333 17.10 -17.95 29.41
N TYR A 334 16.67 -19.13 28.98
CA TYR A 334 16.61 -19.45 27.56
C TYR A 334 15.56 -18.59 26.83
N ALA A 335 14.34 -18.45 27.37
CA ALA A 335 13.33 -17.58 26.80
C ALA A 335 13.84 -16.12 26.65
N GLN A 336 14.56 -15.63 27.67
CA GLN A 336 15.13 -14.27 27.67
C GLN A 336 16.25 -14.09 26.64
N ARG A 337 17.12 -15.10 26.46
CA ARG A 337 18.15 -15.09 25.41
C ARG A 337 17.53 -15.06 24.00
N LEU A 338 16.38 -15.70 23.82
CA LEU A 338 15.70 -15.77 22.53
C LEU A 338 14.97 -14.45 22.19
N ASP A 339 14.23 -13.88 23.15
CA ASP A 339 13.56 -12.57 22.99
C ASP A 339 13.31 -11.92 24.35
N GLN A 340 14.24 -11.05 24.77
CA GLN A 340 14.15 -10.30 26.02
C GLN A 340 12.90 -9.40 26.09
N ASP A 341 12.53 -8.78 24.96
CA ASP A 341 11.39 -7.87 24.90
C ASP A 341 10.07 -8.62 25.05
N ALA A 342 9.95 -9.82 24.46
CA ALA A 342 8.80 -10.70 24.66
C ALA A 342 8.67 -11.12 26.12
N VAL A 343 9.74 -11.59 26.75
CA VAL A 343 9.72 -11.99 28.16
C VAL A 343 9.34 -10.82 29.07
N SER A 344 9.82 -9.60 28.79
CA SER A 344 9.41 -8.41 29.53
C SER A 344 7.89 -8.17 29.43
N ARG A 345 7.29 -8.34 28.24
CA ARG A 345 5.83 -8.23 28.05
C ARG A 345 5.07 -9.34 28.76
N PHE A 346 5.58 -10.58 28.76
CA PHE A 346 4.95 -11.70 29.46
C PHE A 346 4.89 -11.45 30.96
N ARG A 347 5.99 -10.97 31.53
CA ARG A 347 6.08 -10.61 32.96
C ARG A 347 5.14 -9.47 33.33
N SER A 348 4.96 -8.46 32.47
CA SER A 348 4.09 -7.32 32.79
C SER A 348 2.61 -7.68 32.91
N ILE A 349 2.16 -8.78 32.29
CA ILE A 349 0.76 -9.23 32.33
C ILE A 349 0.55 -10.47 33.21
N PHE A 350 1.60 -10.97 33.87
CA PHE A 350 1.54 -12.20 34.64
C PHE A 350 0.44 -12.14 35.71
N GLY A 351 -0.21 -13.28 35.95
CA GLY A 351 -1.24 -13.45 36.97
C GLY A 351 -1.59 -14.92 37.14
N ARG A 352 -2.25 -15.27 38.24
CA ARG A 352 -2.63 -16.67 38.54
C ARG A 352 -3.76 -17.21 37.65
N ASN A 353 -4.48 -16.33 36.95
CA ASN A 353 -5.52 -16.74 36.01
C ASN A 353 -4.90 -17.52 34.82
N PRO A 354 -5.52 -18.61 34.32
CA PRO A 354 -4.97 -19.40 33.21
C PRO A 354 -4.63 -18.63 31.93
N ASN A 355 -5.29 -17.49 31.67
CA ASN A 355 -4.99 -16.64 30.51
C ASN A 355 -3.79 -15.71 30.70
N ARG A 356 -3.20 -15.69 31.91
CA ARG A 356 -2.07 -14.83 32.29
C ARG A 356 -0.89 -15.62 32.85
N PHE A 357 -1.17 -16.79 33.41
CA PHE A 357 -0.17 -17.70 33.94
C PHE A 357 0.70 -18.29 32.81
N VAL A 358 0.06 -18.56 31.67
CA VAL A 358 0.73 -19.02 30.43
C VAL A 358 0.48 -18.04 29.29
N ILE A 359 1.37 -18.08 28.31
CA ILE A 359 1.35 -17.24 27.12
C ILE A 359 0.80 -18.05 25.95
N ASP A 360 -0.29 -17.55 25.38
CA ASP A 360 -0.86 -18.07 24.14
C ASP A 360 -0.10 -17.55 22.92
N GLU A 361 -0.01 -18.39 21.90
CA GLU A 361 0.46 -18.03 20.57
C GLU A 361 -0.71 -17.65 19.66
N SER A 362 -0.47 -16.64 18.82
CA SER A 362 -1.40 -16.16 17.80
C SER A 362 -0.86 -16.48 16.40
N LEU A 363 -1.75 -16.54 15.42
CA LEU A 363 -1.35 -16.62 14.02
C LEU A 363 -0.55 -15.38 13.60
N PRO A 364 0.53 -15.54 12.84
CA PRO A 364 1.28 -14.41 12.31
C PRO A 364 0.43 -13.66 11.28
N ILE A 365 0.69 -12.35 11.12
CA ILE A 365 0.00 -11.51 10.13
C ILE A 365 0.10 -12.08 8.70
N SER A 366 1.19 -12.76 8.35
CA SER A 366 1.34 -13.40 7.05
C SER A 366 0.25 -14.44 6.78
N ALA A 367 -0.11 -15.26 7.77
CA ALA A 367 -1.18 -16.25 7.65
C ALA A 367 -2.56 -15.57 7.51
N LEU A 368 -2.77 -14.44 8.18
CA LEU A 368 -3.99 -13.64 8.04
C LEU A 368 -4.12 -13.03 6.64
N LEU A 369 -3.00 -12.56 6.07
CA LEU A 369 -2.95 -12.02 4.71
C LEU A 369 -3.18 -13.12 3.67
N GLU A 370 -2.57 -14.29 3.82
CA GLU A 370 -2.77 -15.44 2.94
C GLU A 370 -4.24 -15.90 2.94
N TYR A 371 -4.84 -16.05 4.14
CA TYR A 371 -6.27 -16.36 4.25
C TYR A 371 -7.15 -15.32 3.56
N SER A 372 -6.84 -14.02 3.72
CA SER A 372 -7.59 -12.97 3.03
C SER A 372 -7.45 -13.04 1.50
N GLN A 373 -6.26 -13.37 0.98
CA GLN A 373 -6.04 -13.56 -0.46
C GLN A 373 -6.83 -14.73 -1.01
N GLU A 374 -6.84 -15.89 -0.34
CA GLU A 374 -7.49 -17.08 -0.86
C GLU A 374 -9.02 -17.02 -0.76
N LYS A 375 -9.55 -16.51 0.35
CA LYS A 375 -10.98 -16.66 0.70
C LYS A 375 -11.83 -15.42 0.44
N THR A 376 -11.23 -14.28 0.09
CA THR A 376 -11.96 -13.03 -0.22
C THR A 376 -11.77 -12.53 -1.64
N ALA A 377 -10.96 -13.24 -2.44
CA ALA A 377 -10.63 -12.91 -3.82
C ALA A 377 -11.72 -13.17 -4.87
N ASP A 378 -12.94 -13.59 -4.48
CA ASP A 378 -13.99 -13.88 -5.47
C ASP A 378 -14.21 -12.67 -6.39
N ALA A 379 -13.91 -12.88 -7.66
CA ALA A 379 -13.68 -11.86 -8.69
C ALA A 379 -14.97 -11.20 -9.22
N SER A 380 -16.04 -11.20 -8.42
CA SER A 380 -17.36 -10.69 -8.84
C SER A 380 -17.44 -9.16 -8.87
N ILE A 381 -16.43 -8.46 -8.34
CA ILE A 381 -16.32 -7.00 -8.53
C ILE A 381 -15.74 -6.72 -9.91
N MET A 382 -16.54 -6.81 -10.99
CA MET A 382 -16.60 -5.81 -12.07
C MET A 382 -17.29 -6.32 -13.34
N ASN A 383 -18.53 -5.88 -13.53
CA ASN A 383 -19.15 -5.65 -14.84
C ASN A 383 -18.51 -4.47 -15.62
N LEU A 384 -17.32 -3.99 -15.24
CA LEU A 384 -16.65 -2.86 -15.87
C LEU A 384 -15.88 -3.25 -17.14
N LEU A 385 -15.63 -4.55 -17.34
CA LEU A 385 -14.82 -5.07 -18.45
C LEU A 385 -15.58 -6.21 -19.14
N ARG A 386 -15.80 -6.07 -20.45
CA ARG A 386 -16.64 -6.97 -21.26
C ARG A 386 -15.98 -8.32 -21.59
N VAL A 387 -14.78 -8.59 -21.07
CA VAL A 387 -13.91 -9.70 -21.50
C VAL A 387 -13.43 -10.50 -20.28
N PRO A 388 -13.36 -11.85 -20.35
CA PRO A 388 -12.84 -12.69 -19.28
C PRO A 388 -11.41 -12.31 -18.87
N GLN A 389 -11.12 -12.36 -17.56
CA GLN A 389 -9.81 -11.98 -16.99
C GLN A 389 -8.64 -12.77 -17.60
N ALA A 390 -8.85 -14.04 -17.96
CA ALA A 390 -7.84 -14.91 -18.56
C ALA A 390 -7.37 -14.46 -19.96
N VAL A 391 -8.18 -13.70 -20.69
CA VAL A 391 -7.86 -13.26 -22.07
C VAL A 391 -7.05 -11.95 -22.08
N MET A 392 -7.10 -11.17 -21.00
CA MET A 392 -6.44 -9.86 -20.91
C MET A 392 -4.90 -9.92 -21.14
N PRO A 393 -4.16 -10.87 -20.55
CA PRO A 393 -2.72 -10.97 -20.77
C PRO A 393 -2.36 -11.26 -22.23
N LEU A 394 -3.15 -12.09 -22.91
CA LEU A 394 -2.93 -12.42 -24.32
C LEU A 394 -3.07 -11.19 -25.21
N ILE A 395 -4.07 -10.35 -24.94
CA ILE A 395 -4.28 -9.09 -25.68
C ILE A 395 -3.14 -8.11 -25.39
N ALA A 396 -2.70 -7.97 -24.14
CA ALA A 396 -1.58 -7.10 -23.79
C ALA A 396 -0.27 -7.55 -24.46
N LEU A 397 0.01 -8.87 -24.51
CA LEU A 397 1.14 -9.45 -25.24
C LEU A 397 1.05 -9.18 -26.74
N PHE A 398 -0.14 -9.35 -27.33
CA PHE A 398 -0.36 -9.04 -28.74
C PHE A 398 -0.10 -7.56 -29.04
N MET A 399 -0.61 -6.64 -28.21
CA MET A 399 -0.34 -5.21 -28.33
C MET A 399 1.16 -4.88 -28.21
N MET A 400 1.87 -5.56 -27.30
CA MET A 400 3.31 -5.40 -27.12
C MET A 400 4.11 -5.89 -28.33
N MET A 401 3.76 -7.07 -28.87
CA MET A 401 4.35 -7.62 -30.08
C MET A 401 4.07 -6.71 -31.29
N LEU A 402 2.83 -6.23 -31.42
CA LEU A 402 2.41 -5.32 -32.47
C LEU A 402 3.22 -4.02 -32.42
N PHE A 403 3.37 -3.40 -31.24
CA PHE A 403 4.17 -2.19 -31.09
C PHE A 403 5.64 -2.43 -31.48
N TYR A 404 6.22 -3.57 -31.09
CA TYR A 404 7.58 -3.94 -31.48
C TYR A 404 7.74 -4.08 -33.01
N ILE A 405 6.81 -4.81 -33.67
CA ILE A 405 6.82 -5.02 -35.11
C ILE A 405 6.65 -3.69 -35.86
N LEU A 406 5.64 -2.89 -35.50
CA LEU A 406 5.37 -1.58 -36.09
C LEU A 406 6.58 -0.65 -35.92
N ASN A 407 7.18 -0.66 -34.73
CA ASN A 407 8.35 0.16 -34.45
C ASN A 407 9.58 -0.24 -35.29
N LYS A 408 9.72 -1.52 -35.68
CA LYS A 408 10.80 -2.00 -36.53
C LYS A 408 10.54 -1.77 -38.03
N ARG A 409 9.29 -1.96 -38.48
CA ARG A 409 8.89 -1.85 -39.90
C ARG A 409 8.76 -0.40 -40.39
N LEU A 410 8.17 0.47 -39.59
CA LEU A 410 7.93 1.87 -39.97
C LEU A 410 9.21 2.71 -39.77
N LYS A 411 10.18 2.65 -40.68
CA LYS A 411 11.41 3.47 -40.58
C LYS A 411 11.20 4.91 -41.05
N ASN A 412 10.30 5.11 -42.01
CA ASN A 412 10.01 6.40 -42.65
C ASN A 412 8.82 7.09 -41.96
N ARG A 413 9.11 7.87 -40.91
CA ARG A 413 8.10 8.60 -40.12
C ARG A 413 8.24 10.10 -40.30
N ALA A 414 7.12 10.79 -40.20
CA ALA A 414 7.09 12.23 -40.11
C ALA A 414 7.82 12.72 -38.85
N TYR A 415 8.59 13.81 -38.99
CA TYR A 415 9.29 14.46 -37.90
C TYR A 415 9.16 15.98 -37.99
N ARG A 416 9.36 16.66 -36.87
CA ARG A 416 9.40 18.13 -36.83
C ARG A 416 10.82 18.64 -36.96
N CYS A 417 11.00 19.71 -37.74
CA CYS A 417 12.23 20.47 -37.74
C CYS A 417 12.47 21.05 -36.34
N LYS A 418 13.65 20.77 -35.74
CA LYS A 418 13.98 21.26 -34.38
C LYS A 418 13.97 22.78 -34.24
N LYS A 419 14.19 23.52 -35.34
CA LYS A 419 14.34 24.98 -35.32
C LYS A 419 13.03 25.71 -35.62
N CYS A 420 12.34 25.38 -36.72
CA CYS A 420 11.14 26.08 -37.15
C CYS A 420 9.83 25.29 -36.93
N GLY A 421 9.90 24.02 -36.52
CA GLY A 421 8.71 23.21 -36.25
C GLY A 421 7.97 22.64 -37.45
N THR A 422 8.41 22.93 -38.69
CA THR A 422 7.83 22.39 -39.93
C THR A 422 7.85 20.86 -39.91
N ILE A 423 6.73 20.24 -40.31
CA ILE A 423 6.58 18.78 -40.39
C ILE A 423 7.13 18.31 -41.74
N LEU A 424 7.94 17.25 -41.72
CA LEU A 424 8.58 16.66 -42.89
C LEU A 424 8.59 15.13 -42.79
N CYS A 425 8.57 14.44 -43.91
CA CYS A 425 8.77 13.00 -44.02
C CYS A 425 9.87 12.65 -45.05
N SER A 426 10.14 11.35 -45.28
CA SER A 426 11.09 10.89 -46.30
C SER A 426 10.65 11.16 -47.74
N GLY A 427 9.34 11.35 -47.98
CA GLY A 427 8.79 11.80 -49.26
C GLY A 427 9.05 13.28 -49.52
N CYS A 428 8.96 14.13 -48.48
CA CYS A 428 9.23 15.57 -48.58
C CYS A 428 10.71 15.91 -48.80
N GLU A 429 11.63 15.20 -48.14
CA GLU A 429 13.07 15.38 -48.32
C GLU A 429 13.78 14.01 -48.37
N LYS A 430 14.44 13.71 -49.50
CA LYS A 430 15.14 12.42 -49.72
C LYS A 430 16.28 12.16 -48.72
N HIS A 431 16.87 13.19 -48.11
CA HIS A 431 18.01 13.07 -47.20
C HIS A 431 17.74 13.81 -45.90
N ILE A 432 17.82 13.10 -44.77
CA ILE A 432 17.72 13.71 -43.44
C ILE A 432 18.99 14.51 -43.18
N ARG A 433 18.90 15.83 -43.31
CA ARG A 433 20.03 16.75 -43.08
C ARG A 433 20.37 16.85 -41.59
N TRP A 434 21.60 17.29 -41.31
CA TRP A 434 22.18 17.36 -39.96
C TRP A 434 21.19 17.94 -38.93
N GLY A 435 20.93 17.18 -37.87
CA GLY A 435 20.12 17.63 -36.74
C GLY A 435 18.60 17.58 -36.92
N ARG A 436 18.05 16.91 -37.96
CA ARG A 436 16.61 16.95 -38.31
C ARG A 436 16.15 18.37 -38.59
N MET A 437 16.89 19.09 -39.42
CA MET A 437 16.54 20.44 -39.88
C MET A 437 15.89 20.37 -41.26
N CYS A 438 14.92 21.24 -41.53
CA CYS A 438 14.41 21.40 -42.89
C CYS A 438 15.46 22.10 -43.77
N LEU A 439 15.36 21.91 -45.09
CA LEU A 439 16.22 22.52 -46.10
C LEU A 439 16.39 24.05 -45.89
N GLN A 440 15.29 24.75 -45.64
CA GLN A 440 15.29 26.21 -45.45
C GLN A 440 16.02 26.65 -44.17
N CYS A 441 15.95 25.85 -43.09
CA CYS A 441 16.68 26.13 -41.86
C CYS A 441 18.16 25.78 -42.00
N TYR A 442 18.47 24.71 -42.73
CA TYR A 442 19.85 24.32 -42.99
C TYR A 442 20.59 25.39 -43.82
N ARG A 443 19.97 25.88 -44.90
CA ARG A 443 20.53 27.00 -45.69
C ARG A 443 20.65 28.29 -44.87
N SER A 444 19.60 28.70 -44.14
CA SER A 444 19.65 29.99 -43.44
C SER A 444 20.57 30.04 -42.20
N LEU A 445 20.84 28.90 -41.55
CA LEU A 445 21.60 28.84 -40.30
C LEU A 445 22.98 28.18 -40.41
N VAL A 446 23.22 27.37 -41.45
CA VAL A 446 24.48 26.60 -41.59
C VAL A 446 25.22 26.98 -42.88
N LYS A 447 24.53 26.97 -44.03
CA LYS A 447 25.14 27.28 -45.34
C LYS A 447 24.78 28.69 -45.79
N LEU A 448 25.53 29.67 -45.30
CA LEU A 448 25.23 31.11 -45.37
C LEU A 448 25.21 31.71 -46.79
N ASP A 449 25.74 31.00 -47.77
CA ASP A 449 26.23 31.58 -49.03
C ASP A 449 25.17 31.73 -50.16
N GLU A 450 23.89 31.41 -49.92
CA GLU A 450 22.88 31.28 -50.99
C GLU A 450 21.59 32.13 -50.79
N LEU A 451 21.49 33.00 -49.77
CA LEU A 451 20.24 33.69 -49.44
C LEU A 451 20.38 35.21 -49.25
N ASP A 452 19.48 35.95 -49.88
CA ASP A 452 19.23 37.38 -49.65
C ASP A 452 19.05 37.69 -48.14
N ALA A 453 19.77 38.71 -47.65
CA ALA A 453 19.86 39.08 -46.24
C ALA A 453 18.46 39.31 -45.61
N LYS A 454 17.53 39.91 -46.35
CA LYS A 454 16.16 40.16 -45.89
C LYS A 454 15.39 38.85 -45.65
N LYS A 455 15.53 37.86 -46.54
CA LYS A 455 14.91 36.53 -46.40
C LYS A 455 15.51 35.77 -45.22
N ARG A 456 16.82 35.92 -44.98
CA ARG A 456 17.51 35.31 -43.84
C ARG A 456 17.04 35.88 -42.50
N ILE A 457 16.99 37.21 -42.35
CA ILE A 457 16.52 37.86 -41.11
C ILE A 457 15.09 37.42 -40.77
N LYS A 458 14.17 37.44 -41.75
CA LYS A 458 12.80 36.97 -41.57
C LYS A 458 12.74 35.52 -41.08
N ARG A 459 13.62 34.65 -41.60
CA ARG A 459 13.67 33.24 -41.19
C ARG A 459 14.22 33.08 -39.77
N VAL A 460 15.31 33.77 -39.43
CA VAL A 460 15.88 33.75 -38.08
C VAL A 460 14.86 34.22 -37.04
N LEU A 461 14.12 35.30 -37.33
CA LEU A 461 13.02 35.78 -36.48
C LEU A 461 11.94 34.70 -36.30
N SER A 462 11.47 34.07 -37.38
CA SER A 462 10.46 32.99 -37.26
C SER A 462 10.93 31.78 -36.43
N VAL A 463 12.23 31.45 -36.48
CA VAL A 463 12.85 30.40 -35.67
C VAL A 463 12.94 30.83 -34.21
N TYR A 464 13.31 32.09 -33.96
CA TYR A 464 13.36 32.66 -32.63
C TYR A 464 11.97 32.68 -31.98
N ASP A 465 10.94 33.15 -32.69
CA ASP A 465 9.57 33.22 -32.19
C ASP A 465 9.02 31.82 -31.87
N TYR A 466 9.26 30.85 -32.76
CA TYR A 466 8.89 29.46 -32.52
C TYR A 466 9.57 28.90 -31.26
N GLN A 467 10.88 29.11 -31.12
CA GLN A 467 11.62 28.63 -29.95
C GLN A 467 11.22 29.36 -28.67
N LYS A 468 10.94 30.66 -28.74
CA LYS A 468 10.45 31.46 -27.61
C LYS A 468 9.10 30.94 -27.13
N ARG A 469 8.12 30.77 -28.04
CA ARG A 469 6.81 30.19 -27.73
C ARG A 469 6.95 28.79 -27.12
N ARG A 470 7.84 27.95 -27.67
CA ARG A 470 8.13 26.62 -27.12
C ARG A 470 8.71 26.68 -25.71
N ARG A 471 9.65 27.61 -25.42
CA ARG A 471 10.19 27.85 -24.06
C ARG A 471 9.10 28.27 -23.09
N ASP A 472 8.26 29.21 -23.51
CA ASP A 472 7.24 29.78 -22.63
C ASP A 472 6.16 28.74 -22.28
N ILE A 473 5.75 27.91 -23.25
CA ILE A 473 4.87 26.76 -22.98
C ILE A 473 5.51 25.79 -21.98
N ILE A 474 6.80 25.46 -22.14
CA ILE A 474 7.50 24.56 -21.19
C ILE A 474 7.52 25.18 -19.79
N LYS A 475 7.82 26.48 -19.65
CA LYS A 475 7.84 27.17 -18.36
C LYS A 475 6.47 27.12 -17.69
N VAL A 476 5.41 27.43 -18.42
CA VAL A 476 4.03 27.43 -17.89
C VAL A 476 3.61 26.03 -17.46
N ILE A 477 3.78 25.03 -18.34
CA ILE A 477 3.36 23.66 -18.06
C ILE A 477 4.17 23.04 -16.91
N SER A 478 5.47 23.34 -16.81
CA SER A 478 6.30 22.87 -15.69
C SER A 478 5.95 23.51 -14.35
N LEU A 479 5.38 24.72 -14.35
CA LEU A 479 4.90 25.36 -13.12
C LEU A 479 3.62 24.69 -12.60
N LEU A 480 2.74 24.26 -13.52
CA LEU A 480 1.49 23.60 -13.18
C LEU A 480 1.70 22.17 -12.68
N ILE A 481 2.49 21.38 -13.42
CA ILE A 481 2.66 19.95 -13.13
C ILE A 481 4.15 19.58 -13.22
N PRO A 482 4.75 19.07 -12.13
CA PRO A 482 6.12 18.56 -12.14
C PRO A 482 6.36 17.54 -13.26
N GLY A 483 7.46 17.67 -13.98
CA GLY A 483 7.83 16.77 -15.08
C GLY A 483 7.11 17.03 -16.42
N ALA A 484 5.99 17.76 -16.44
CA ALA A 484 5.19 17.95 -17.65
C ALA A 484 5.94 18.71 -18.76
N GLY A 485 6.73 19.73 -18.43
CA GLY A 485 7.56 20.43 -19.43
C GLY A 485 8.66 19.53 -20.04
N GLN A 486 9.15 18.52 -19.31
CA GLN A 486 10.13 17.57 -19.83
C GLN A 486 9.47 16.57 -20.80
N ILE A 487 8.23 16.15 -20.53
CA ILE A 487 7.39 15.37 -21.45
C ILE A 487 7.16 16.19 -22.73
N TYR A 488 6.79 17.46 -22.59
CA TYR A 488 6.58 18.36 -23.73
C TYR A 488 7.86 18.56 -24.55
N ALA A 489 9.03 18.60 -23.91
CA ALA A 489 10.35 18.66 -24.53
C ALA A 489 10.86 17.32 -25.10
N GLU A 490 9.98 16.31 -25.24
CA GLU A 490 10.25 14.98 -25.82
C GLU A 490 11.14 14.05 -24.96
N ASN A 491 11.37 14.41 -23.69
CA ASN A 491 12.06 13.57 -22.71
C ASN A 491 11.05 12.95 -21.75
N VAL A 492 10.21 12.06 -22.29
CA VAL A 492 9.07 11.44 -21.57
C VAL A 492 9.52 10.73 -20.28
N LEU A 493 10.59 9.93 -20.33
CA LEU A 493 11.07 9.19 -19.16
C LEU A 493 11.52 10.11 -18.01
N SER A 494 12.29 11.16 -18.33
CA SER A 494 12.72 12.17 -17.34
C SER A 494 11.51 12.85 -16.70
N GLY A 495 10.49 13.19 -17.50
CA GLY A 495 9.28 13.80 -16.99
C GLY A 495 8.43 12.85 -16.15
N LEU A 496 8.33 11.58 -16.53
CA LEU A 496 7.65 10.53 -15.75
C LEU A 496 8.28 10.37 -14.36
N LEU A 497 9.61 10.41 -14.25
CA LEU A 497 10.32 10.30 -12.97
C LEU A 497 9.97 11.42 -11.97
N PHE A 498 9.47 12.57 -12.43
CA PHE A 498 8.94 13.62 -11.55
C PHE A 498 7.43 13.55 -11.41
N LEU A 499 6.72 13.28 -12.51
CA LEU A 499 5.26 13.25 -12.57
C LEU A 499 4.68 12.13 -11.72
N TRP A 500 5.18 10.90 -11.87
CA TRP A 500 4.59 9.74 -11.23
C TRP A 500 4.74 9.77 -9.70
N PRO A 501 5.93 10.05 -9.11
CA PRO A 501 6.03 10.23 -7.66
C PRO A 501 5.18 11.38 -7.13
N PHE A 502 5.10 12.50 -7.85
CA PHE A 502 4.23 13.62 -7.46
C PHE A 502 2.76 13.20 -7.38
N LEU A 503 2.25 12.52 -8.43
CA LEU A 503 0.87 12.02 -8.44
C LEU A 503 0.64 10.92 -7.41
N PHE A 504 1.60 10.01 -7.22
CA PHE A 504 1.53 8.96 -6.20
C PHE A 504 1.32 9.55 -4.81
N LEU A 505 2.12 10.55 -4.44
CA LEU A 505 1.99 11.21 -3.13
C LEU A 505 0.68 12.00 -3.02
N LEU A 506 0.20 12.61 -4.11
CA LEU A 506 -1.09 13.30 -4.12
C LEU A 506 -2.26 12.32 -3.93
N PHE A 507 -2.22 11.17 -4.62
CA PHE A 507 -3.22 10.11 -4.45
C PHE A 507 -3.17 9.52 -3.05
N ILE A 508 -1.99 9.39 -2.43
CA ILE A 508 -1.87 8.93 -1.03
C ILE A 508 -2.72 9.79 -0.09
N LEU A 509 -2.75 11.12 -0.28
CA LEU A 509 -3.58 11.99 0.57
C LEU A 509 -5.07 11.67 0.47
N ILE A 510 -5.52 11.25 -0.71
CA ILE A 510 -6.91 10.87 -1.00
C ILE A 510 -7.19 9.46 -0.47
N THR A 511 -6.37 8.47 -0.87
CA THR A 511 -6.59 7.06 -0.51
C THR A 511 -6.44 6.79 0.98
N ASN A 512 -5.56 7.53 1.68
CA ASN A 512 -5.42 7.48 3.14
C ASN A 512 -6.69 7.95 3.88
N SER A 513 -7.59 8.66 3.19
CA SER A 513 -8.89 9.07 3.74
C SER A 513 -10.00 8.05 3.43
N ILE A 514 -9.78 7.17 2.44
CA ILE A 514 -10.75 6.15 2.00
C ILE A 514 -10.50 4.83 2.73
N PHE A 515 -9.24 4.38 2.75
CA PHE A 515 -8.83 3.16 3.45
C PHE A 515 -8.57 3.48 4.91
N VAL A 516 -9.63 3.41 5.72
CA VAL A 516 -9.58 3.70 7.15
C VAL A 516 -9.92 2.42 7.95
N PRO A 517 -9.19 2.10 9.03
CA PRO A 517 -9.53 0.98 9.91
C PRO A 517 -10.98 1.12 10.45
N GLU A 518 -11.75 0.04 10.42
CA GLU A 518 -13.22 0.01 10.60
C GLU A 518 -13.78 0.75 11.82
N THR A 519 -12.97 0.93 12.86
CA THR A 519 -13.40 1.48 14.16
C THR A 519 -12.96 2.93 14.39
N SER A 520 -12.28 3.55 13.44
CA SER A 520 -11.51 4.76 13.71
C SER A 520 -11.78 5.84 12.68
N LYS A 521 -11.97 7.10 13.11
CA LYS A 521 -11.77 8.27 12.23
C LYS A 521 -10.28 8.60 12.05
N PHE A 522 -9.39 7.67 12.41
CA PHE A 522 -7.95 7.87 12.48
C PHE A 522 -7.31 7.28 11.22
N SER A 523 -6.48 8.09 10.57
CA SER A 523 -5.72 7.71 9.38
C SER A 523 -4.24 7.59 9.72
N HIS A 524 -3.43 7.21 8.73
CA HIS A 524 -1.98 7.21 8.85
C HIS A 524 -1.48 8.67 8.86
N ILE A 525 -1.51 9.33 10.03
CA ILE A 525 -1.19 10.77 10.18
C ILE A 525 0.20 11.09 9.65
N TRP A 526 1.18 10.24 9.96
CA TRP A 526 2.56 10.39 9.49
C TRP A 526 2.66 10.35 7.96
N LEU A 527 1.86 9.49 7.31
CA LEU A 527 1.84 9.35 5.86
C LEU A 527 1.32 10.62 5.19
N LYS A 528 0.32 11.28 5.79
CA LYS A 528 -0.22 12.56 5.30
C LYS A 528 0.85 13.66 5.31
N TRP A 529 1.48 13.89 6.46
CA TRP A 529 2.49 14.95 6.60
C TRP A 529 3.76 14.65 5.80
N GLY A 530 4.22 13.39 5.82
CA GLY A 530 5.34 12.94 5.01
C GLY A 530 5.08 13.14 3.51
N SER A 531 3.86 12.85 3.04
CA SER A 531 3.50 13.06 1.64
C SER A 531 3.47 14.52 1.25
N ILE A 532 2.93 15.42 2.09
CA ILE A 532 2.93 16.86 1.83
C ILE A 532 4.36 17.41 1.68
N PHE A 533 5.26 17.01 2.59
CA PHE A 533 6.66 17.42 2.53
C PHE A 533 7.36 16.91 1.26
N LEU A 534 7.14 15.65 0.90
CA LEU A 534 7.72 15.06 -0.30
C LEU A 534 7.14 15.66 -1.59
N ILE A 535 5.85 16.00 -1.63
CA ILE A 535 5.21 16.70 -2.75
C ILE A 535 5.92 18.03 -3.00
N ALA A 536 6.11 18.84 -1.94
CA ALA A 536 6.82 20.11 -2.05
C ALA A 536 8.25 19.90 -2.57
N THR A 537 8.96 18.92 -2.04
CA THR A 537 10.33 18.58 -2.45
C THR A 537 10.40 18.20 -3.93
N VAL A 538 9.57 17.27 -4.39
CA VAL A 538 9.52 16.84 -5.81
C VAL A 538 9.16 18.02 -6.71
N TYR A 539 8.21 18.86 -6.29
CA TYR A 539 7.80 20.05 -7.03
C TYR A 539 8.95 21.05 -7.22
N PHE A 540 9.66 21.40 -6.14
CA PHE A 540 10.79 22.34 -6.21
C PHE A 540 11.96 21.78 -7.02
N VAL A 541 12.35 20.53 -6.79
CA VAL A 541 13.44 19.89 -7.52
C VAL A 541 13.12 19.83 -9.02
N SER A 542 11.89 19.44 -9.40
CA SER A 542 11.48 19.37 -10.81
C SER A 542 11.55 20.74 -11.50
N ASN A 543 11.14 21.80 -10.81
CA ASN A 543 11.19 23.18 -11.31
C ASN A 543 12.63 23.68 -11.47
N ILE A 544 13.50 23.44 -10.48
CA ILE A 544 14.93 23.80 -10.55
C ILE A 544 15.61 23.12 -11.73
N VAL A 545 15.41 21.80 -11.88
CA VAL A 545 15.99 21.01 -12.98
C VAL A 545 15.52 21.54 -14.33
N THR A 546 14.23 21.84 -14.46
CA THR A 546 13.66 22.36 -15.71
C THR A 546 14.26 23.74 -16.05
N ARG A 547 14.32 24.66 -15.09
CA ARG A 547 14.88 26.01 -15.30
C ARG A 547 16.36 25.98 -15.67
N ARG A 548 17.16 25.15 -14.98
CA ARG A 548 18.58 24.95 -15.30
C ARG A 548 18.78 24.42 -16.73
N ARG A 549 17.94 23.48 -17.17
CA ARG A 549 18.00 22.97 -18.54
C ARG A 549 17.65 24.06 -19.55
N LEU A 550 16.57 24.81 -19.33
CA LEU A 550 16.18 25.92 -20.22
C LEU A 550 17.29 26.99 -20.32
N ALA A 551 17.97 27.30 -19.22
CA ALA A 551 19.09 28.25 -19.20
C ALA A 551 20.30 27.76 -20.03
N LYS A 552 20.56 26.46 -20.05
CA LYS A 552 21.63 25.83 -20.88
C LYS A 552 21.27 25.70 -22.37
N GLY A 553 20.19 26.35 -22.83
CA GLY A 553 19.75 26.26 -24.22
C GLY A 553 19.16 24.90 -24.60
N TRP A 554 18.64 24.14 -23.63
CA TRP A 554 18.04 22.82 -23.88
C TRP A 554 16.71 22.95 -24.65
N LEU A 555 16.78 23.09 -25.98
CA LEU A 555 15.65 23.05 -26.92
C LEU A 555 16.02 22.65 -28.35
#